data_AF-A0A6L6E7Y6-F1
#
_entry.id   AF-A0A6L6E7Y6-F1
#
_cell.length_a   1.000
_cell.length_b   1.000
_cell.length_c   1.000
_cell.angle_alpha   90.00
_cell.angle_beta   90.00
_cell.angle_gamma   90.00
#
_symmetry.space_group_name_H-M   'P 1'
#
loop_
_entity.id
_entity.type
_entity.pdbx_description
1 polymer ?
#
loop_
_entity_poly.entity_id
_entity_poly.type
_entity_poly.pdbx_seq_one_letter_code
_entity_poly.pdbx_strand_id
1 'polypeptide(L)' 'AAGGRSRLESFDKQIVRDWLSANWDKTGTPPVLPDNIVTQTAGRYRELISRLMSVK' A
#
# COMPACT_ATOMS: atom_id res chain seq x y z
N ALA A 1 -14.26 8.08 12.47
CA ALA A 1 -13.02 7.61 13.12
C ALA A 1 -11.83 8.07 12.28
N ALA A 2 -10.82 8.64 12.94
CA ALA A 2 -9.77 9.47 12.36
C ALA A 2 -8.93 8.77 11.27
N GLY A 3 -8.83 9.40 10.12
CA GLY A 3 -7.83 9.13 9.09
C GLY A 3 -7.28 10.45 8.61
N GLY A 4 -6.57 11.17 9.50
CA GLY A 4 -5.91 12.42 9.14
C GLY A 4 -4.87 12.20 8.04
N ARG A 5 -4.43 13.28 7.41
CA ARG A 5 -3.42 13.33 6.31
C ARG A 5 -2.21 12.38 6.51
N SER A 6 -1.85 12.09 7.76
CA SER A 6 -0.85 11.10 8.16
C SER A 6 -1.07 9.67 7.62
N ARG A 7 -2.31 9.21 7.38
CA ARG A 7 -2.54 7.87 6.78
C ARG A 7 -2.10 7.81 5.30
N LEU A 8 -2.24 8.91 4.56
CA LEU A 8 -1.72 9.01 3.19
C LEU A 8 -0.19 9.07 3.14
N GLU A 9 0.44 9.49 4.24
CA GLU A 9 1.89 9.51 4.43
C GLU A 9 2.46 8.19 4.97
N SER A 10 1.60 7.23 5.31
CA SER A 10 2.04 5.95 5.83
C SER A 10 2.60 5.08 4.71
N PHE A 11 3.85 4.63 4.88
CA PHE A 11 4.51 3.67 3.99
C PHE A 11 4.13 2.22 4.34
N ASP A 12 2.83 2.00 4.54
CA ASP A 12 2.25 0.68 4.78
C ASP A 12 1.53 0.15 3.54
N LYS A 13 0.98 -1.07 3.62
CA LYS A 13 0.27 -1.73 2.52
C LYS A 13 -1.17 -1.23 2.31
N GLN A 14 -1.44 0.05 2.55
CA GLN A 14 -2.79 0.60 2.48
C GLN A 14 -3.38 0.48 1.08
N ILE A 15 -2.58 0.69 0.03
CA ILE A 15 -2.98 0.50 -1.37
C ILE A 15 -3.53 -0.91 -1.63
N VAL A 16 -2.85 -1.94 -1.10
CA VAL A 16 -3.28 -3.34 -1.23
C VAL A 16 -4.54 -3.59 -0.41
N ARG A 17 -4.63 -3.03 0.81
CA ARG A 17 -5.82 -3.17 1.66
C ARG A 17 -7.06 -2.55 1.04
N ASP A 18 -6.93 -1.36 0.48
CA ASP A 18 -8.03 -0.64 -0.17
C ASP A 18 -8.50 -1.42 -1.40
N TRP A 19 -7.56 -1.93 -2.22
CA TRP A 19 -7.91 -2.76 -3.36
C TRP A 19 -8.60 -4.06 -2.94
N LEU A 20 -8.08 -4.79 -1.96
CA LEU A 20 -8.69 -6.02 -1.46
C LEU A 20 -10.08 -5.74 -0.87
N SER A 21 -10.25 -4.65 -0.13
CA SER A 21 -11.56 -4.30 0.45
C SER A 21 -12.62 -3.96 -0.61
N ALA A 22 -12.20 -3.51 -1.79
CA ALA A 22 -13.11 -3.20 -2.90
C ALA A 22 -13.36 -4.40 -3.83
N ASN A 23 -12.44 -5.36 -3.91
CA ASN A 23 -12.45 -6.43 -4.92
C ASN A 23 -12.52 -7.84 -4.34
N TRP A 24 -12.50 -7.98 -3.02
CA TRP A 24 -12.57 -9.26 -2.33
C TRP A 24 -13.45 -9.17 -1.09
N ASP A 25 -14.42 -10.08 -1.00
CA ASP A 25 -15.35 -10.22 0.11
C ASP A 25 -14.71 -10.84 1.37
N LYS A 26 -13.40 -11.09 1.33
CA LYS A 26 -12.60 -11.71 2.40
C LYS A 26 -12.98 -13.17 2.68
N THR A 27 -13.62 -13.84 1.72
CA THR A 27 -13.92 -15.26 1.81
C THR A 27 -13.07 -16.08 0.84
N GLY A 28 -12.68 -17.29 1.24
CA GLY A 28 -11.84 -18.16 0.42
C GLY A 28 -10.42 -17.63 0.19
N THR A 29 -9.86 -17.91 -0.98
CA THR A 29 -8.51 -17.45 -1.38
C THR A 29 -8.59 -16.05 -1.98
N PRO A 30 -7.76 -15.09 -1.53
CA PRO A 30 -7.74 -13.75 -2.11
C PRO A 30 -7.35 -13.78 -3.60
N PRO A 31 -7.93 -12.89 -4.42
CA PRO A 31 -7.57 -12.79 -5.83
C PRO A 31 -6.13 -12.32 -5.99
N VAL A 32 -5.53 -12.69 -7.13
CA VAL A 32 -4.21 -12.17 -7.53
C VAL A 32 -4.30 -10.66 -7.72
N LEU A 33 -3.33 -9.94 -7.15
CA LEU A 33 -3.26 -8.49 -7.30
C LEU A 33 -2.92 -8.11 -8.74
N PRO A 34 -3.62 -7.13 -9.33
CA PRO A 34 -3.22 -6.55 -10.61
C PRO A 34 -1.82 -5.92 -10.57
N ASP A 35 -1.07 -5.99 -11.67
CA ASP A 35 0.30 -5.47 -11.77
C ASP A 35 0.43 -3.98 -11.38
N ASN A 36 -0.58 -3.17 -11.68
CA ASN A 36 -0.56 -1.75 -11.32
C ASN A 36 -0.61 -1.54 -9.80
N ILE A 37 -1.33 -2.38 -9.06
CA ILE A 37 -1.42 -2.32 -7.59
C ILE A 37 -0.08 -2.73 -6.96
N VAL A 38 0.53 -3.78 -7.51
CA VAL A 38 1.87 -4.23 -7.11
C VAL A 38 2.91 -3.14 -7.37
N THR A 39 2.89 -2.55 -8.57
CA THR A 39 3.84 -1.51 -8.99
C THR A 39 3.74 -0.26 -8.13
N GLN A 40 2.51 0.21 -7.86
CA GLN A 40 2.27 1.37 -6.98
C GLN A 40 2.77 1.12 -5.56
N THR A 41 2.44 -0.04 -4.98
CA THR A 41 2.87 -0.43 -3.62
C THR A 41 4.39 -0.53 -3.55
N ALA A 42 5.03 -1.14 -4.54
CA ALA A 42 6.49 -1.23 -4.61
C ALA A 42 7.15 0.16 -4.77
N GLY A 43 6.54 1.07 -5.55
CA GLY A 43 6.98 2.46 -5.67
C GLY A 43 7.03 3.18 -4.32
N ARG A 44 6.00 3.02 -3.48
CA ARG A 44 5.97 3.59 -2.12
C ARG A 44 7.09 3.03 -1.23
N TYR A 45 7.34 1.73 -1.29
CA TYR A 45 8.45 1.14 -0.52
C TYR A 45 9.83 1.61 -1.00
N ARG A 46 10.03 1.79 -2.31
CA ARG A 46 11.29 2.37 -2.84
C ARG A 46 11.49 3.79 -2.35
N GLU A 47 10.43 4.60 -2.34
CA GLU A 47 10.46 5.95 -1.79
C GLU A 47 10.80 5.94 -0.28
N LEU A 48 10.20 5.05 0.51
CA LEU A 48 10.55 4.89 1.93
C LEU A 48 12.03 4.56 2.10
N ILE A 49 12.53 3.56 1.36
CA ILE A 49 13.94 3.15 1.43
C ILE A 49 14.84 4.33 1.10
N SER A 50 14.54 5.07 0.03
CA SER A 50 15.29 6.28 -0.33
C SER A 50 15.31 7.32 0.80
N ARG A 51 14.18 7.53 1.49
CA ARG A 51 14.10 8.48 2.62
C ARG A 51 14.88 8.01 3.84
N LEU A 52 14.84 6.71 4.15
CA LEU A 52 15.57 6.11 5.28
C LEU A 52 17.07 6.05 5.04
N MET A 53 17.49 5.79 3.80
CA MET A 53 18.90 5.68 3.43
C MET A 53 19.55 7.04 3.12
N SER A 54 18.75 8.08 2.84
CA SER A 54 19.23 9.45 2.70
C SER A 54 19.57 10.08 4.06
N VAL A 55 20.48 9.43 4.79
CA VAL A 55 21.19 10.01 5.93
C VAL A 55 22.48 10.62 5.37
N LYS A 56 22.65 11.91 5.59
CA LYS A 56 23.93 12.60 5.42
C LYS A 56 24.74 12.47 6.70
#